data_AF-A0A7Y0X9U2-F1
#
_entry.id   AF-A0A7Y0X9U2-F1
#
_cell.length_a   1.000
_cell.length_b   1.000
_cell.length_c   1.000
_cell.angle_alpha   90.00
_cell.angle_beta   90.00
_cell.angle_gamma   90.00
#
_symmetry.space_group_name_H-M   'P 1'
#
loop_
_entity.id
_entity.type
_entity.pdbx_description
1 polymer ?
#
loop_
_entity_poly.entity_id
_entity_poly.type
_entity_poly.pdbx_seq_one_letter_code
_entity_poly.pdbx_strand_id
1 'polypeptide(L)' 'MFDADTFFPKFSESEWNSETVLKQGIDEKHAFAFEIKKYTRK' A
#
# COMPACT_ATOMS: atom_id res chain seq x y z
N MET A 1 -13.96 -3.51 9.96
CA MET A 1 -13.64 -2.07 10.09
C MET A 1 -12.41 -1.99 10.96
N PHE A 2 -11.32 -1.41 10.47
CA PHE A 2 -10.10 -1.26 11.27
C PHE A 2 -10.32 -0.07 12.21
N ASP A 3 -10.11 -0.28 13.51
CA ASP A 3 -10.18 0.77 14.52
C ASP A 3 -8.84 1.51 14.52
N ALA A 4 -8.83 2.76 14.01
CA ALA A 4 -7.61 3.49 13.71
C ALA A 4 -7.74 4.97 14.09
N ASP A 5 -6.79 5.42 14.91
CA ASP A 5 -6.69 6.81 15.40
C ASP A 5 -5.58 7.62 14.71
N THR A 6 -4.84 7.01 13.78
CA THR A 6 -3.71 7.64 13.07
C THR A 6 -3.68 7.19 11.61
N PHE A 7 -3.41 8.13 10.71
CA PHE A 7 -3.48 7.93 9.26
C PHE A 7 -2.21 8.38 8.54
N PHE A 8 -1.90 7.70 7.43
CA PHE A 8 -0.85 8.14 6.52
C PHE A 8 -1.24 9.49 5.87
N PRO A 9 -0.29 10.42 5.69
CA PRO A 9 -0.58 11.71 5.08
C PRO A 9 -1.14 11.57 3.66
N LYS A 10 -1.99 12.52 3.27
CA LYS A 10 -2.37 12.64 1.85
C LYS A 10 -1.15 13.10 1.06
N PHE A 11 -0.98 12.52 -0.13
CA PHE A 11 0.05 12.95 -1.09
C PHE A 11 -0.51 12.93 -2.50
N SER A 12 0.13 13.67 -3.41
CA SER A 12 -0.28 13.73 -4.81
C SER A 12 0.36 12.59 -5.60
N GLU A 13 -0.40 11.54 -5.91
CA GLU A 13 0.09 10.40 -6.70
C GLU A 13 0.66 10.80 -8.08
N SER A 14 0.18 11.91 -8.64
CA SER A 14 0.65 12.41 -9.93
C SER A 14 2.11 12.86 -9.93
N GLU A 15 2.69 13.16 -8.76
CA GLU A 15 4.09 13.57 -8.58
C GLU A 15 5.08 12.38 -8.53
N TRP A 16 4.57 11.15 -8.54
CA TRP A 16 5.38 9.94 -8.35
C TRP A 16 5.21 8.98 -9.51
N ASN A 17 6.30 8.32 -9.89
CA ASN A 17 6.26 7.08 -10.65
C ASN A 17 6.00 5.94 -9.66
N SER A 18 5.00 5.11 -9.93
CA SER A 18 4.65 3.99 -9.07
C SER A 18 4.74 2.66 -9.80
N GLU A 19 5.22 1.64 -9.10
CA GLU A 19 5.21 0.26 -9.57
C GLU A 19 4.68 -0.65 -8.47
N THR A 20 3.89 -1.66 -8.84
CA THR A 20 3.51 -2.72 -7.89
C THR A 20 4.61 -3.77 -7.90
N VAL A 21 5.30 -3.91 -6.77
CA VAL A 21 6.42 -4.84 -6.61
C VAL A 21 5.89 -6.25 -6.28
N LEU A 22 4.81 -6.33 -5.51
CA LEU A 22 4.21 -7.59 -5.08
C LEU A 22 2.72 -7.42 -4.81
N LYS A 23 1.96 -8.47 -5.09
CA LYS A 23 0.60 -8.65 -4.57
C LYS A 23 0.58 -9.94 -3.77
N GLN A 24 0.07 -9.87 -2.54
CA GLN A 24 -0.08 -11.02 -1.66
C GLN A 24 -1.55 -11.25 -1.34
N GLY A 25 -2.00 -12.47 -1.61
CA GLY A 25 -3.34 -12.93 -1.26
C GLY A 25 -3.44 -13.34 0.20
N ILE A 26 -4.66 -13.66 0.63
CA ILE A 26 -4.88 -14.27 1.95
C ILE A 26 -4.35 -15.71 1.91
N ASP A 27 -3.60 -16.09 2.94
CA ASP A 27 -3.11 -17.44 3.13
C ASP A 27 -3.02 -17.78 4.64
N GLU A 28 -2.46 -18.93 4.98
CA GLU A 28 -2.32 -19.37 6.38
C GLU A 28 -1.55 -18.38 7.27
N LYS A 29 -0.67 -17.57 6.69
CA LYS A 29 0.19 -16.61 7.41
C LYS A 29 -0.34 -15.17 7.34
N HIS A 30 -1.20 -14.86 6.38
CA HIS A 30 -1.68 -13.52 6.12
C HIS A 30 -3.22 -13.49 6.09
N ALA A 31 -3.81 -12.96 7.16
CA ALA A 31 -5.27 -12.85 7.30
C ALA A 31 -5.93 -11.86 6.33
N PHE A 32 -5.16 -10.97 5.71
CA PHE A 32 -5.62 -9.96 4.77
C PHE A 32 -4.72 -9.91 3.55
N ALA A 33 -5.31 -9.67 2.38
CA ALA A 33 -4.56 -9.40 1.16
C ALA A 33 -3.93 -8.01 1.24
N PHE A 34 -2.72 -7.86 0.68
CA PHE A 34 -2.03 -6.58 0.62
C PHE A 34 -1.16 -6.47 -0.64
N GLU A 35 -0.78 -5.23 -0.98
CA GLU A 35 0.10 -4.94 -2.10
C GLU A 35 1.31 -4.13 -1.62
N ILE A 36 2.47 -4.40 -2.21
CA ILE A 36 3.67 -3.58 -2.01
C ILE A 36 3.83 -2.70 -3.23
N LYS A 37 3.72 -1.39 -3.03
CA LYS A 37 3.94 -0.38 -4.06
C LYS A 37 5.22 0.39 -3.77
N LYS A 38 6.07 0.53 -4.78
CA LYS A 38 7.25 1.37 -4.73
C LYS A 38 6.98 2.65 -5.50
N TYR A 39 7.28 3.77 -4.86
CA TYR A 39 7.14 5.10 -5.43
C TYR A 39 8.52 5.73 -5.58
N THR A 40 8.79 6.31 -6.74
CA THR A 40 9.98 7.12 -7.00
C THR A 40 9.51 8.48 -7.49
N ARG A 41 10.16 9.55 -7.03
CA ARG A 41 9.77 10.91 -7.42
C ARG A 41 9.99 11.06 -8.92
N LYS A 42 9.06 11.71 -9.62
CA LYS A 42 9.23 12.05 -11.03
C LYS A 42 10.37 13.04 -11.23
#